data_AF-A0A530BPU5-F1
#
_entry.id   AF-A0A530BPU5-F1
#
_cell.length_a   1.000
_cell.length_b   1.000
_cell.length_c   1.000
_cell.angle_alpha   90.00
_cell.angle_beta   90.00
_cell.angle_gamma   90.00
#
_symmetry.space_group_name_H-M   'P 1'
#
loop_
_entity.id
_entity.type
_entity.pdbx_description
1 polymer ?
#
loop_
_entity_poly.entity_id
_entity_poly.type
_entity_poly.pdbx_seq_one_letter_code
_entity_poly.pdbx_strand_id
1 'polypeptide(L)'
;DESGDPAIDQRWVAAKMLGRWQDGSSLVRNPNGRPGRGVDNDFALGAEDPQGHACPLGSHIRRSNPRDSLGEDRETQIRIGKRHRILRVGRTYEKKDRSGKTEKGLLFMCLNADIERQYEFIQQTWVSSSSFQGLVGETDPTIGARGGGGRFSIPSWEKVTVLKDVPKFVTTKGGGYFFMPSRSALRYMISRL
;
A
#
# COMPACT_ATOMS: atom_id res chain seq x y z
N ASP A 1 -9.82 -19.35 12.22
CA ASP A 1 -10.87 -18.48 11.68
C ASP A 1 -12.22 -19.11 12.02
N GLU A 2 -13.32 -18.35 12.07
CA GLU A 2 -14.67 -18.90 12.29
C GLU A 2 -15.37 -19.33 10.99
N SER A 3 -14.67 -19.29 9.85
CA SER A 3 -15.28 -19.49 8.53
C SER A 3 -15.19 -20.92 8.00
N GLY A 4 -14.14 -21.68 8.36
CA GLY A 4 -13.94 -23.05 7.89
C GLY A 4 -13.85 -23.20 6.36
N ASP A 5 -13.70 -22.10 5.62
CA ASP A 5 -13.71 -22.06 4.16
C ASP A 5 -12.29 -22.32 3.63
N PRO A 6 -12.01 -23.48 2.99
CA PRO A 6 -10.67 -23.85 2.54
C PRO A 6 -10.13 -22.89 1.46
N ALA A 7 -10.96 -22.04 0.86
CA ALA A 7 -10.54 -21.00 -0.07
C ALA A 7 -9.89 -19.79 0.63
N ILE A 8 -10.11 -19.60 1.93
CA ILE A 8 -9.55 -18.49 2.72
C ILE A 8 -8.29 -18.99 3.43
N ASP A 9 -7.17 -19.00 2.71
CA ASP A 9 -5.86 -19.31 3.27
C ASP A 9 -5.02 -18.05 3.57
N GLN A 10 -3.88 -18.24 4.25
CA GLN A 10 -2.98 -17.13 4.57
C GLN A 10 -2.43 -16.43 3.32
N ARG A 11 -2.19 -17.18 2.23
CA ARG A 11 -1.64 -16.64 0.98
C ARG A 11 -2.64 -15.70 0.31
N TRP A 12 -3.91 -16.11 0.28
CA TRP A 12 -5.03 -15.34 -0.24
C TRP A 12 -5.28 -14.10 0.61
N VAL A 13 -5.31 -14.22 1.94
CA VAL A 13 -5.48 -13.07 2.84
C VAL A 13 -4.36 -12.05 2.65
N ALA A 14 -3.10 -12.51 2.62
CA ALA A 14 -1.96 -11.63 2.38
C ALA A 14 -2.06 -10.95 1.02
N ALA A 15 -2.44 -11.69 -0.03
CA ALA A 15 -2.61 -11.12 -1.35
C ALA A 15 -3.70 -10.05 -1.39
N LYS A 16 -4.85 -10.30 -0.74
CA LYS A 16 -5.96 -9.35 -0.59
C LYS A 16 -5.56 -8.12 0.21
N MET A 17 -4.82 -8.24 1.31
CA MET A 17 -4.34 -7.09 2.07
C MET A 17 -3.38 -6.20 1.27
N LEU A 18 -2.47 -6.81 0.50
CA LEU A 18 -1.50 -6.06 -0.31
C LEU A 18 -2.12 -5.51 -1.61
N GLY A 19 -3.06 -6.26 -2.20
CA GLY A 19 -3.64 -6.05 -3.53
C GLY A 19 -2.85 -6.70 -4.68
N ARG A 20 -1.91 -7.61 -4.36
CA ARG A 20 -1.11 -8.41 -5.31
C ARG A 20 -0.72 -9.74 -4.68
N TRP A 21 -0.52 -10.76 -5.51
CA TRP A 21 0.10 -12.01 -5.09
C TRP A 21 1.58 -11.82 -4.76
N GLN A 22 2.17 -12.78 -4.04
CA GLN A 22 3.59 -12.74 -3.66
C GLN A 22 4.55 -12.76 -4.86
N ASP A 23 4.12 -13.32 -6.00
CA ASP A 23 4.85 -13.28 -7.27
C ASP A 23 4.75 -11.92 -7.98
N GLY A 24 3.96 -10.98 -7.43
CA GLY A 24 3.73 -9.63 -7.94
C GLY A 24 2.58 -9.51 -8.95
N SER A 25 1.95 -10.61 -9.36
CA SER A 25 0.77 -10.56 -10.25
C SER A 25 -0.41 -9.85 -9.56
N SER A 26 -1.15 -9.05 -10.33
CA SER A 26 -2.27 -8.25 -9.83
C SER A 26 -3.49 -9.10 -9.55
N LEU A 27 -4.25 -8.73 -8.53
CA LEU A 27 -5.53 -9.39 -8.26
C LEU A 27 -6.57 -9.12 -9.35
N VAL A 28 -6.50 -7.96 -10.02
CA VAL A 28 -7.45 -7.61 -11.09
C VAL A 28 -7.31 -8.54 -12.29
N ARG A 29 -6.07 -8.84 -12.71
CA ARG A 29 -5.80 -9.72 -13.87
C ARG A 29 -5.60 -11.18 -13.51
N ASN A 30 -5.31 -11.49 -12.24
CA ASN A 30 -5.13 -12.85 -11.73
C ASN A 30 -5.90 -13.06 -10.41
N PRO A 31 -7.24 -12.96 -10.39
CA PRO A 31 -8.02 -12.97 -9.15
C PRO A 31 -7.90 -14.27 -8.34
N ASN A 32 -7.56 -15.38 -9.02
CA ASN A 32 -7.46 -16.72 -8.43
C ASN A 32 -6.00 -17.19 -8.21
N GLY A 33 -5.01 -16.32 -8.44
CA GLY A 33 -3.60 -16.63 -8.12
C GLY A 33 -3.01 -17.79 -8.91
N ARG A 34 -3.44 -17.94 -10.18
CA ARG A 34 -2.97 -19.00 -11.07
C ARG A 34 -1.45 -18.85 -11.28
N PRO A 35 -0.69 -19.96 -11.22
CA PRO A 35 0.75 -19.93 -11.44
C PRO A 35 1.07 -19.53 -12.89
N GLY A 36 2.30 -19.05 -13.11
CA GLY A 36 2.78 -18.67 -14.45
C GLY A 36 2.29 -17.31 -14.94
N ARG A 37 1.55 -16.55 -14.12
CA ARG A 37 1.25 -15.14 -14.37
C ARG A 37 2.40 -14.28 -13.82
N GLY A 38 3.05 -13.52 -14.69
CA GLY A 38 4.12 -12.60 -14.30
C GLY A 38 3.60 -11.31 -13.65
N VAL A 39 4.56 -10.46 -13.25
CA VAL A 39 4.27 -9.12 -12.74
C VAL A 39 3.61 -8.28 -13.83
N ASP A 40 2.49 -7.65 -13.49
CA ASP A 40 1.75 -6.75 -14.36
C ASP A 40 1.44 -5.43 -13.67
N ASN A 41 1.28 -4.37 -14.47
CA ASN A 41 0.88 -3.07 -13.95
C ASN A 41 -0.15 -2.35 -14.82
N ASP A 42 -0.51 -2.94 -15.97
CA ASP A 42 -1.45 -2.37 -16.93
C ASP A 42 -2.90 -2.81 -16.63
N PHE A 43 -3.46 -2.18 -15.61
CA PHE A 43 -4.84 -2.39 -15.19
C PHE A 43 -5.43 -1.12 -14.58
N ALA A 44 -6.74 -0.97 -14.67
CA ALA A 44 -7.51 0.00 -13.92
C ALA A 44 -8.07 -0.62 -12.64
N LEU A 45 -8.42 0.22 -11.68
CA LEU A 45 -9.15 -0.20 -10.48
C LEU A 45 -10.61 0.26 -10.55
N GLY A 46 -10.88 1.41 -11.15
CA GLY A 46 -12.23 1.94 -11.32
C GLY A 46 -12.98 1.23 -12.44
N ALA A 47 -12.40 1.21 -13.64
CA ALA A 47 -13.05 0.62 -14.81
C ALA A 47 -13.15 -0.91 -14.78
N GLU A 48 -12.20 -1.61 -14.14
CA GLU A 48 -12.12 -3.07 -14.19
C GLU A 48 -12.56 -3.77 -12.91
N ASP A 49 -12.45 -3.11 -11.76
CA ASP A 49 -12.82 -3.68 -10.47
C ASP A 49 -13.45 -2.62 -9.53
N PRO A 50 -14.53 -1.93 -9.96
CA PRO A 50 -15.06 -0.77 -9.24
C PRO A 50 -15.50 -1.13 -7.81
N GLN A 51 -16.07 -2.32 -7.61
CA GLN A 51 -16.55 -2.79 -6.30
C GLN A 51 -15.46 -3.49 -5.46
N GLY A 52 -14.26 -3.69 -6.00
CA GLY A 52 -13.14 -4.30 -5.26
C GLY A 52 -13.28 -5.80 -5.00
N HIS A 53 -14.07 -6.53 -5.80
CA HIS A 53 -14.23 -7.98 -5.67
C HIS A 53 -12.91 -8.71 -5.94
N ALA A 54 -12.11 -8.20 -6.88
CA ALA A 54 -10.79 -8.73 -7.16
C ALA A 54 -9.74 -8.15 -6.19
N CYS A 55 -9.55 -6.83 -6.19
CA CYS A 55 -8.64 -6.09 -5.33
C CYS A 55 -9.44 -5.23 -4.33
N PRO A 56 -9.59 -5.67 -3.07
CA PRO A 56 -10.39 -4.97 -2.07
C PRO A 56 -10.08 -3.47 -1.98
N LEU A 57 -11.09 -2.65 -1.73
CA LEU A 57 -10.96 -1.19 -1.61
C LEU A 57 -9.92 -0.79 -0.55
N GLY A 58 -9.80 -1.57 0.53
CA GLY A 58 -8.84 -1.35 1.59
C GLY A 58 -7.40 -1.79 1.28
N SER A 59 -7.16 -2.45 0.15
CA SER A 59 -5.84 -3.04 -0.18
C SER A 59 -4.75 -1.98 -0.24
N HIS A 60 -3.55 -2.34 0.21
CA HIS A 60 -2.42 -1.41 0.27
C HIS A 60 -2.13 -0.70 -1.05
N ILE A 61 -2.05 -1.43 -2.17
CA ILE A 61 -1.78 -0.80 -3.48
C ILE A 61 -2.95 0.05 -3.98
N ARG A 62 -4.19 -0.24 -3.57
CA ARG A 62 -5.40 0.49 -3.98
C ARG A 62 -5.54 1.79 -3.20
N ARG A 63 -5.20 1.78 -1.90
CA ARG A 63 -5.09 3.01 -1.10
C ARG A 63 -3.92 3.88 -1.53
N SER A 64 -2.72 3.31 -1.62
CA SER A 64 -1.50 4.08 -1.95
C SER A 64 -1.46 4.59 -3.40
N ASN A 65 -2.19 3.95 -4.32
CA ASN A 65 -2.41 4.45 -5.67
C ASN A 65 -3.81 4.01 -6.18
N PRO A 66 -4.83 4.85 -5.98
CA PRO A 66 -6.21 4.53 -6.36
C PRO A 66 -6.46 4.46 -7.87
N ARG A 67 -5.46 4.81 -8.69
CA ARG A 67 -5.56 4.89 -10.16
C ARG A 67 -6.74 5.78 -10.57
N ASP A 68 -7.75 5.19 -11.18
CA ASP A 68 -8.94 5.83 -11.72
C ASP A 68 -10.18 5.69 -10.81
N SER A 69 -10.04 5.18 -9.58
CA SER A 69 -11.19 4.73 -8.77
C SER A 69 -11.75 5.74 -7.75
N LEU A 70 -11.21 6.95 -7.65
CA LEU A 70 -11.64 7.94 -6.63
C LEU A 70 -12.91 8.72 -6.98
N GLY A 71 -13.46 8.57 -8.18
CA GLY A 71 -14.65 9.28 -8.64
C GLY A 71 -15.05 8.87 -10.05
N GLU A 72 -16.11 9.49 -10.58
CA GLU A 72 -16.72 9.08 -11.85
C GLU A 72 -15.90 9.48 -13.08
N ASP A 73 -15.30 10.68 -13.09
CA ASP A 73 -14.46 11.11 -14.21
C ASP A 73 -13.05 10.51 -14.15
N ARG A 74 -12.84 9.43 -14.91
CA ARG A 74 -11.57 8.69 -15.04
C ARG A 74 -10.38 9.60 -15.32
N GLU A 75 -10.49 10.54 -16.26
CA GLU A 75 -9.35 11.38 -16.65
C GLU A 75 -8.93 12.32 -15.51
N THR A 76 -9.90 12.91 -14.81
CA THR A 76 -9.61 13.69 -13.59
C THR A 76 -8.96 12.84 -12.52
N GLN A 77 -9.45 11.62 -12.26
CA GLN A 77 -8.87 10.75 -11.24
C GLN A 77 -7.42 10.37 -11.56
N ILE A 78 -7.13 10.05 -12.83
CA ILE A 78 -5.76 9.78 -13.29
C ILE A 78 -4.87 11.02 -13.08
N ARG A 79 -5.35 12.22 -13.40
CA ARG A 79 -4.60 13.47 -13.18
C ARG A 79 -4.32 13.73 -11.69
N ILE A 80 -5.30 13.52 -10.82
CA ILE A 80 -5.15 13.66 -9.36
C ILE A 80 -4.13 12.65 -8.86
N GLY A 81 -4.31 11.36 -9.18
CA GLY A 81 -3.39 10.30 -8.78
C GLY A 81 -1.94 10.58 -9.20
N LYS A 82 -1.73 11.08 -10.44
CA LYS A 82 -0.40 11.43 -10.95
C LYS A 82 0.33 12.47 -10.10
N ARG A 83 -0.37 13.40 -9.45
CA ARG A 83 0.23 14.46 -8.59
C ARG A 83 0.78 13.92 -7.28
N HIS A 84 0.20 12.83 -6.76
CA HIS A 84 0.57 12.27 -5.47
C HIS A 84 1.64 11.16 -5.56
N ARG A 85 1.92 10.64 -6.77
CA ARG A 85 2.86 9.53 -6.96
C ARG A 85 4.25 9.83 -6.41
N ILE A 86 4.87 8.81 -5.84
CA ILE A 86 6.23 8.85 -5.27
C ILE A 86 7.14 7.86 -5.99
N LEU A 87 8.43 8.17 -6.05
CA LEU A 87 9.45 7.22 -6.52
C LEU A 87 10.06 6.51 -5.31
N ARG A 88 9.68 5.26 -5.07
CA ARG A 88 10.16 4.47 -3.93
C ARG A 88 11.53 3.85 -4.24
N VAL A 89 12.48 4.02 -3.33
CA VAL A 89 13.85 3.47 -3.43
C VAL A 89 14.25 2.71 -2.15
N GLY A 90 13.26 2.18 -1.43
CA GLY A 90 13.48 1.46 -0.17
C GLY A 90 14.37 0.22 -0.29
N ARG A 91 14.91 -0.22 0.84
CA ARG A 91 15.77 -1.41 0.96
C ARG A 91 15.36 -2.23 2.18
N THR A 92 15.29 -3.55 2.04
CA THR A 92 15.08 -4.44 3.18
C THR A 92 16.30 -4.41 4.10
N TYR A 93 16.09 -4.51 5.40
CA TYR A 93 17.18 -4.67 6.37
C TYR A 93 16.92 -5.85 7.29
N GLU A 94 18.00 -6.43 7.78
CA GLU A 94 18.02 -7.41 8.85
C GLU A 94 19.07 -6.99 9.87
N LYS A 95 18.68 -6.87 11.13
CA LYS A 95 19.56 -6.50 12.24
C LYS A 95 19.47 -7.55 13.32
N LYS A 96 20.59 -8.17 13.67
CA LYS A 96 20.70 -9.08 14.81
C LYS A 96 21.10 -8.29 16.05
N ASP A 97 20.38 -8.49 17.15
CA ASP A 97 20.78 -7.93 18.44
C ASP A 97 21.77 -8.84 19.18
N ARG A 98 22.27 -8.36 20.32
CA ARG A 98 23.23 -9.11 21.16
C ARG A 98 22.63 -10.38 21.78
N SER A 99 21.30 -10.49 21.83
CA SER A 99 20.59 -11.68 22.32
C SER A 99 20.31 -12.72 21.23
N GLY A 100 20.73 -12.44 19.98
CA GLY A 100 20.50 -13.30 18.82
C GLY A 100 19.13 -13.09 18.16
N LYS A 101 18.29 -12.18 18.67
CA LYS A 101 17.00 -11.87 18.05
C LYS A 101 17.22 -11.05 16.78
N THR A 102 16.51 -11.42 15.73
CA THR A 102 16.62 -10.81 14.40
C THR A 102 15.45 -9.88 14.15
N GLU A 103 15.73 -8.58 14.01
CA GLU A 103 14.78 -7.57 13.54
C GLU A 103 14.86 -7.49 12.01
N LYS A 104 13.72 -7.62 11.33
CA LYS A 104 13.59 -7.47 9.88
C LYS A 104 12.65 -6.32 9.58
N GLY A 105 12.95 -5.59 8.51
CA GLY A 105 12.08 -4.50 8.09
C GLY A 105 12.47 -3.88 6.77
N LEU A 106 11.94 -2.68 6.54
CA LEU A 106 12.18 -1.88 5.36
C LEU A 106 12.74 -0.51 5.77
N LEU A 107 13.93 -0.17 5.27
CA LEU A 107 14.39 1.20 5.18
C LEU A 107 13.61 1.86 4.04
N PHE A 108 12.46 2.44 4.37
CA PHE A 108 11.63 3.11 3.40
C PHE A 108 12.25 4.46 3.04
N MET A 109 12.43 4.68 1.73
CA MET A 109 12.90 5.93 1.16
C MET A 109 12.09 6.19 -0.10
N CYS A 110 11.70 7.44 -0.32
CA CYS A 110 11.10 7.87 -1.57
C CYS A 110 11.58 9.26 -1.96
N LEU A 111 11.52 9.53 -3.26
CA LEU A 111 11.78 10.85 -3.82
C LEU A 111 10.47 11.55 -4.12
N ASN A 112 10.44 12.82 -3.74
CA ASN A 112 9.30 13.73 -3.80
C ASN A 112 9.77 15.08 -4.33
N ALA A 113 8.95 15.71 -5.16
CA ALA A 113 9.11 17.13 -5.48
C ALA A 113 8.41 18.01 -4.43
N ASP A 114 7.34 17.49 -3.81
CA ASP A 114 6.55 18.14 -2.77
C ASP A 114 6.13 17.06 -1.75
N ILE A 115 6.74 17.08 -0.56
CA ILE A 115 6.54 16.03 0.46
C ILE A 115 5.10 16.05 0.98
N GLU A 116 4.54 17.25 1.18
CA GLU A 116 3.19 17.45 1.68
C GLU A 116 2.18 16.84 0.71
N ARG A 117 2.28 17.20 -0.58
CA ARG A 117 1.34 16.73 -1.61
C ARG A 117 1.54 15.28 -2.01
N GLN A 118 2.63 14.62 -1.63
CA GLN A 118 2.93 13.29 -2.11
C GLN A 118 3.01 12.28 -0.96
N TYR A 119 4.13 12.20 -0.24
CA TYR A 119 4.30 11.19 0.79
C TYR A 119 3.33 11.37 1.96
N GLU A 120 3.22 12.60 2.49
CA GLU A 120 2.33 12.89 3.61
C GLU A 120 0.86 12.72 3.21
N PHE A 121 0.47 13.23 2.04
CA PHE A 121 -0.88 13.05 1.53
C PHE A 121 -1.26 11.56 1.39
N ILE A 122 -0.39 10.73 0.80
CA ILE A 122 -0.64 9.29 0.70
C ILE A 122 -0.80 8.68 2.09
N GLN A 123 0.10 8.99 3.03
CA GLN A 123 0.07 8.36 4.35
C GLN A 123 -1.13 8.78 5.19
N GLN A 124 -1.45 10.07 5.21
CA GLN A 124 -2.50 10.63 6.05
C GLN A 124 -3.88 10.44 5.41
N THR A 125 -4.04 10.87 4.16
CA THR A 125 -5.35 10.96 3.50
C THR A 125 -5.81 9.64 2.90
N TRP A 126 -4.92 8.79 2.40
CA TRP A 126 -5.32 7.53 1.77
C TRP A 126 -5.07 6.30 2.65
N VAL A 127 -3.87 6.16 3.17
CA VAL A 127 -3.44 4.97 3.91
C VAL A 127 -4.04 4.95 5.33
N SER A 128 -3.95 6.05 6.07
CA SER A 128 -4.38 6.12 7.47
C SER A 128 -5.79 6.66 7.68
N SER A 129 -6.46 7.15 6.63
CA SER A 129 -7.86 7.57 6.74
C SER A 129 -8.75 6.36 7.04
N SER A 130 -9.58 6.48 8.07
CA SER A 130 -10.62 5.49 8.41
C SER A 130 -11.84 5.56 7.48
N SER A 131 -11.92 6.61 6.66
CA SER A 131 -12.95 6.82 5.63
C SER A 131 -12.29 6.94 4.26
N PHE A 132 -12.48 5.94 3.39
CA PHE A 132 -11.83 5.87 2.08
C PHE A 132 -12.66 5.05 1.09
N GLN A 133 -13.03 5.62 -0.06
CA GLN A 133 -13.83 4.94 -1.10
C GLN A 133 -15.10 4.25 -0.55
N GLY A 134 -15.83 4.92 0.34
CA GLY A 134 -17.05 4.38 0.95
C GLY A 134 -16.81 3.40 2.10
N LEU A 135 -15.56 3.02 2.38
CA LEU A 135 -15.20 2.27 3.58
C LEU A 135 -15.28 3.17 4.80
N VAL A 136 -15.70 2.59 5.94
CA VAL A 136 -15.80 3.29 7.22
C VAL A 136 -15.21 2.41 8.32
N GLY A 137 -14.37 3.01 9.18
CA GLY A 137 -13.79 2.34 10.34
C GLY A 137 -12.67 1.35 10.00
N GLU A 138 -12.09 1.44 8.80
CA GLU A 138 -10.94 0.64 8.40
C GLU A 138 -9.85 1.50 7.75
N THR A 139 -8.60 1.13 8.02
CA THR A 139 -7.40 1.74 7.45
C THR A 139 -6.64 0.71 6.62
N ASP A 140 -5.57 1.13 5.94
CA ASP A 140 -4.66 0.19 5.27
C ASP A 140 -4.23 -0.95 6.23
N PRO A 141 -4.41 -2.23 5.82
CA PRO A 141 -4.17 -3.36 6.72
C PRO A 141 -2.69 -3.61 7.02
N THR A 142 -1.77 -2.99 6.27
CA THR A 142 -0.32 -3.20 6.36
C THR A 142 0.38 -2.08 7.12
N ILE A 143 0.17 -0.82 6.72
CA ILE A 143 0.91 0.35 7.21
C ILE A 143 0.01 1.48 7.73
N GLY A 144 -1.32 1.26 7.79
CA GLY A 144 -2.26 2.24 8.32
C GLY A 144 -2.00 2.55 9.79
N ALA A 145 -1.97 3.83 10.15
CA ALA A 145 -1.89 4.23 11.55
C ALA A 145 -3.20 3.89 12.27
N ARG A 146 -3.14 3.07 13.31
CA ARG A 146 -4.31 2.70 14.14
C ARG A 146 -3.92 2.49 15.60
N GLY A 147 -4.85 2.67 16.54
CA GLY A 147 -4.63 2.40 17.97
C GLY A 147 -4.63 0.92 18.35
N GLY A 148 -5.35 0.09 17.59
CA GLY A 148 -5.58 -1.35 17.82
C GLY A 148 -6.79 -1.84 17.00
N GLY A 149 -7.18 -3.12 17.12
CA GLY A 149 -8.45 -3.64 16.59
C GLY A 149 -8.65 -3.47 15.08
N GLY A 150 -7.67 -3.87 14.26
CA GLY A 150 -7.72 -3.66 12.81
C GLY A 150 -8.90 -4.38 12.14
N ARG A 151 -9.57 -3.68 11.23
CA ARG A 151 -10.63 -4.24 10.39
C ARG A 151 -10.17 -4.23 8.92
N PHE A 152 -10.49 -5.29 8.19
CA PHE A 152 -10.27 -5.36 6.74
C PHE A 152 -11.40 -6.12 6.05
N SER A 153 -12.09 -5.45 5.14
CA SER A 153 -13.25 -6.00 4.43
C SER A 153 -12.85 -6.50 3.04
N ILE A 154 -13.23 -7.74 2.71
CA ILE A 154 -12.98 -8.38 1.41
C ILE A 154 -14.34 -8.72 0.79
N PRO A 155 -14.84 -7.90 -0.16
CA PRO A 155 -16.12 -8.16 -0.78
C PRO A 155 -16.01 -9.32 -1.78
N SER A 156 -17.07 -10.12 -1.85
CA SER A 156 -17.33 -11.07 -2.93
C SER A 156 -18.78 -10.89 -3.41
N TRP A 157 -19.14 -11.59 -4.48
CA TRP A 157 -20.50 -11.53 -5.02
C TRP A 157 -21.56 -12.16 -4.09
N GLU A 158 -21.17 -13.11 -3.21
CA GLU A 158 -22.08 -13.77 -2.27
C GLU A 158 -22.08 -13.11 -0.89
N LYS A 159 -20.89 -12.77 -0.39
CA LYS A 159 -20.68 -12.37 1.00
C LYS A 159 -19.49 -11.43 1.13
N VAL A 160 -19.52 -10.58 2.14
CA VAL A 160 -18.35 -9.80 2.54
C VAL A 160 -17.63 -10.54 3.66
N THR A 161 -16.39 -10.93 3.41
CA THR A 161 -15.52 -11.50 4.45
C THR A 161 -14.86 -10.35 5.20
N VAL A 162 -15.04 -10.31 6.53
CA VAL A 162 -14.45 -9.26 7.37
C VAL A 162 -13.43 -9.87 8.30
N LEU A 163 -12.17 -9.46 8.14
CA LEU A 163 -11.11 -9.78 9.08
C LEU A 163 -11.16 -8.77 10.23
N LYS A 164 -11.36 -9.27 11.44
CA LYS A 164 -11.34 -8.50 12.68
C LYS A 164 -9.99 -8.66 13.37
N ASP A 165 -9.67 -7.74 14.26
CA ASP A 165 -8.46 -7.75 15.09
C ASP A 165 -7.16 -7.94 14.31
N VAL A 166 -7.12 -7.41 13.08
CA VAL A 166 -5.92 -7.45 12.23
C VAL A 166 -4.78 -6.75 12.98
N PRO A 167 -3.65 -7.44 13.24
CA PRO A 167 -2.57 -6.88 14.03
C PRO A 167 -1.81 -5.81 13.24
N LYS A 168 -0.94 -5.06 13.91
CA LYS A 168 0.02 -4.20 13.21
C LYS A 168 1.19 -5.06 12.73
N PHE A 169 1.42 -5.07 11.41
CA PHE A 169 2.57 -5.77 10.83
C PHE A 169 3.80 -4.88 10.74
N VAL A 170 3.61 -3.57 10.63
CA VAL A 170 4.69 -2.59 10.48
C VAL A 170 4.68 -1.63 11.67
N THR A 171 5.87 -1.40 12.23
CA THR A 171 6.10 -0.42 13.30
C THR A 171 7.16 0.58 12.84
N THR A 172 6.81 1.85 12.74
CA THR A 172 7.75 2.92 12.42
C THR A 172 8.75 3.09 13.55
N LYS A 173 10.04 2.95 13.25
CA LYS A 173 11.13 3.12 14.23
C LYS A 173 11.69 4.54 14.28
N GLY A 174 11.48 5.30 13.21
CA GLY A 174 11.98 6.66 13.04
C GLY A 174 12.01 7.02 11.56
N GLY A 175 12.34 8.27 11.26
CA GLY A 175 12.43 8.80 9.91
C GLY A 175 12.86 10.26 9.92
N GLY A 176 13.06 10.82 8.72
CA GLY A 176 13.41 12.22 8.54
C GLY A 176 13.18 12.67 7.11
N TYR A 177 13.02 13.98 6.92
CA TYR A 177 12.96 14.62 5.62
C TYR A 177 14.31 15.20 5.27
N PHE A 178 14.78 14.88 4.06
CA PHE A 178 16.10 15.26 3.57
C PHE A 178 15.95 15.91 2.21
N PHE A 179 16.82 16.90 1.95
CA PHE A 179 16.97 17.48 0.63
C PHE A 179 18.15 16.83 -0.07
N MET A 180 17.95 16.40 -1.32
CA MET A 180 19.01 15.88 -2.18
C MET A 180 19.46 17.00 -3.13
N PRO A 181 20.50 17.79 -2.77
CA PRO A 181 20.96 18.88 -3.62
C PRO A 181 21.52 18.37 -4.95
N SER A 182 21.52 19.25 -5.96
CA SER A 182 22.19 18.97 -7.23
C SER A 182 23.70 18.81 -7.03
N ARG A 183 24.35 18.13 -7.99
CA ARG A 183 25.82 18.00 -8.00
C ARG A 183 26.52 19.35 -8.07
N SER A 184 25.94 20.35 -8.74
CA SER A 184 26.49 21.70 -8.80
C SER A 184 26.40 22.42 -7.46
N ALA A 185 25.28 22.30 -6.74
CA ALA A 185 25.11 22.87 -5.41
C ALA A 185 26.09 22.23 -4.41
N LEU A 186 26.28 20.91 -4.45
CA LEU A 186 27.27 20.21 -3.63
C LEU A 186 28.69 20.71 -3.90
N ARG A 187 29.09 20.81 -5.17
CA ARG A 187 30.42 21.33 -5.55
C ARG A 187 30.63 22.77 -5.07
N TYR A 188 29.60 23.61 -5.17
CA TYR A 188 29.64 24.97 -4.67
C TYR A 188 29.85 25.02 -3.16
N MET A 189 29.09 24.25 -2.38
CA MET A 189 29.22 24.20 -0.92
C MET A 189 30.60 23.68 -0.48
N ILE A 190 31.13 22.64 -1.13
CA ILE A 190 32.46 22.09 -0.82
C ILE A 190 33.57 23.11 -1.11
N SER A 191 33.44 23.93 -2.16
CA SER A 191 34.45 24.94 -2.51
C SER A 191 34.57 26.09 -1.50
N ARG A 192 33.67 26.15 -0.52
CA ARG A 192 33.57 27.19 0.51
C ARG A 192 33.84 26.67 1.93
N LEU A 193 34.19 25.39 2.06
CA LEU A 193 34.72 24.78 3.28
C LEU A 193 36.25 24.87 3.27
#